data_AF-A0A8C3B2A1-F1
#
_entry.id   AF-A0A8C3B2A1-F1
#
_cell.length_a   1.000
_cell.length_b   1.000
_cell.length_c   1.000
_cell.angle_alpha   90.00
_cell.angle_beta   90.00
_cell.angle_gamma   90.00
#
_symmetry.space_group_name_H-M   'P 1'
#
loop_
_entity.id
_entity.type
_entity.pdbx_description
1 polymer ?
#
loop_
_entity_poly.entity_id
_entity_poly.type
_entity_poly.pdbx_seq_one_letter_code
_entity_poly.pdbx_strand_id
1 'polypeptide(L)'
;MERGGFHQRRQPAGSDGGEEVYLKECWPLVEKALGDVHIKATLDLIEGSITVCTTKKTFDPYAIVRARDLIKLLARSVPFDQAVRILQDDMACDIIKIGTLVRNRERFVKRRQRLIGPKGSTLKALELLTNCYVMVQGNTVSALGPFNGLKEVRKVVMDTMRNIHPIYNIKTLMIKQELSKDPDLRLQSWERFLPTFRHKNLAKRKEPKKKSTKKAYTPFPPSQPESTVDKELATGEFFLRESVKKRKKLDLIKVKQAEALTKKQEERNKAFIPPKEKPLMKKTNKGTHGNTAEPESTASVSGPANPPPSPCFCHSSCRGQAGHRGHQGESEKSKDQETGRSSAEASAPRQQHHGQKEEEKRLSTDSLRGSRGSRGICVAVPLAR
;
A
#
# COMPACT_ATOMS: atom_id res chain seq x y z
N MET A 1 2.45 -37.07 35.58
CA MET A 1 3.03 -36.54 34.32
C MET A 1 2.49 -35.14 34.10
N GLU A 2 3.15 -34.16 34.70
CA GLU A 2 2.79 -32.75 34.62
C GLU A 2 3.20 -32.17 33.26
N ARG A 3 2.25 -31.52 32.58
CA ARG A 3 2.50 -30.80 31.33
C ARG A 3 3.06 -29.43 31.69
N GLY A 4 4.38 -29.26 31.53
CA GLY A 4 5.06 -27.97 31.60
C GLY A 4 4.58 -27.03 30.50
N GLY A 5 3.52 -26.27 30.79
CA GLY A 5 3.08 -25.15 29.97
C GLY A 5 4.04 -23.99 30.13
N PHE A 6 4.77 -23.66 29.05
CA PHE A 6 5.64 -22.50 28.94
C PHE A 6 4.80 -21.22 29.15
N HIS A 7 4.72 -20.76 30.40
CA HIS A 7 4.09 -19.49 30.74
C HIS A 7 5.03 -18.38 30.28
N GLN A 8 4.75 -17.83 29.10
CA GLN A 8 5.30 -16.54 28.70
C GLN A 8 4.81 -15.52 29.73
N ARG A 9 5.65 -15.16 30.72
CA ARG A 9 5.35 -14.07 31.66
C ARG A 9 4.98 -12.85 30.82
N ARG A 10 3.72 -12.42 30.92
CA ARG A 10 3.32 -11.08 30.47
C ARG A 10 4.16 -10.10 31.29
N GLN A 11 5.08 -9.40 30.64
CA GLN A 11 5.74 -8.27 31.28
C GLN A 11 4.71 -7.14 31.45
N PRO A 12 4.63 -6.50 32.63
CA PRO A 12 3.75 -5.36 32.84
C PRO A 12 4.22 -4.17 32.01
N ALA A 13 3.30 -3.55 31.30
CA ALA A 13 3.54 -2.31 30.56
C ALA A 13 3.62 -1.15 31.56
N GLY A 14 4.83 -0.61 31.80
CA GLY A 14 4.99 0.56 32.68
C GLY A 14 6.38 0.85 33.25
N SER A 15 7.47 0.39 32.64
CA SER A 15 8.82 0.84 33.02
C SER A 15 9.73 0.96 31.80
N ASP A 16 10.06 2.20 31.43
CA ASP A 16 11.04 2.55 30.38
C ASP A 16 12.50 2.15 30.75
N GLY A 17 12.69 1.16 31.63
CA GLY A 17 13.98 0.66 32.11
C GLY A 17 14.08 -0.88 32.19
N GLY A 18 13.15 -1.62 31.56
CA GLY A 18 13.11 -3.08 31.68
C GLY A 18 14.39 -3.80 31.20
N GLU A 19 15.06 -3.25 30.18
CA GLU A 19 16.31 -3.82 29.65
C GLU A 19 17.50 -3.59 30.60
N GLU A 20 17.60 -2.40 31.20
CA GLU A 20 18.66 -2.05 32.14
C GLU A 20 18.57 -2.87 33.43
N VAL A 21 17.34 -3.08 33.93
CA VAL A 21 17.09 -3.94 35.10
C VAL A 21 17.52 -5.37 34.82
N TYR A 22 17.14 -5.92 33.66
CA TYR A 22 17.55 -7.26 33.25
C TYR A 22 19.07 -7.39 33.11
N LEU A 23 19.73 -6.40 32.48
CA LEU A 23 21.18 -6.37 32.30
C LEU A 23 21.91 -6.35 33.65
N LYS A 24 21.44 -5.56 34.61
CA LYS A 24 22.01 -5.51 35.96
C LYS A 24 21.90 -6.85 36.69
N GLU A 25 20.79 -7.57 36.54
CA GLU A 25 20.57 -8.88 37.16
C GLU A 25 21.43 -9.98 36.54
N CYS A 26 21.58 -10.00 35.21
CA CYS A 26 22.35 -11.04 34.50
C CYS A 26 23.85 -10.74 34.37
N TRP A 27 24.29 -9.51 34.65
CA TRP A 27 25.69 -9.09 34.55
C TRP A 27 26.72 -10.03 35.21
N PRO A 28 26.54 -10.53 36.45
CA PRO A 28 27.50 -11.44 37.06
C PRO A 28 27.66 -12.76 36.30
N LEU A 29 26.65 -13.18 35.54
CA LEU A 29 26.74 -14.38 34.70
C LEU A 29 27.54 -14.08 33.43
N VAL A 30 27.39 -12.89 32.85
CA VAL A 30 28.16 -12.41 31.70
C VAL A 30 29.65 -12.30 32.04
N GLU A 31 29.99 -11.73 33.20
CA GLU A 31 31.37 -11.64 33.67
C GLU A 31 32.01 -13.01 33.86
N LYS A 32 31.27 -13.99 34.40
CA LYS A 32 31.76 -15.37 34.53
C LYS A 32 32.06 -16.00 33.18
N ALA A 33 31.09 -15.95 32.25
CA ALA A 33 31.25 -16.55 30.92
C ALA A 33 32.39 -15.91 30.10
N LEU A 34 32.61 -14.59 30.22
CA LEU A 34 33.73 -13.91 29.56
C LEU A 34 35.06 -14.05 30.32
N GLY A 35 35.01 -14.32 31.63
CA GLY A 35 36.18 -14.60 32.47
C GLY A 35 36.92 -15.86 32.05
N ASP A 36 36.18 -16.90 31.65
CA ASP A 36 36.73 -18.15 31.10
C ASP A 36 37.57 -17.91 29.83
N VAL A 37 37.19 -16.92 29.03
CA VAL A 37 37.88 -16.51 27.79
C VAL A 37 38.88 -15.36 28.04
N HIS A 38 39.05 -14.96 29.30
CA HIS A 38 39.94 -13.87 29.74
C HIS A 38 39.64 -12.51 29.07
N ILE A 39 38.37 -12.21 28.85
CA ILE A 39 37.89 -10.91 28.34
C ILE A 39 37.30 -10.11 29.49
N LYS A 40 37.69 -8.83 29.61
CA LYS A 40 37.12 -7.91 30.59
C LYS A 40 35.86 -7.27 30.01
N ALA A 41 34.74 -7.33 30.71
CA ALA A 41 33.51 -6.62 30.36
C ALA A 41 33.22 -5.54 31.41
N THR A 42 32.73 -4.39 30.98
CA THR A 42 32.26 -3.30 31.84
C THR A 42 30.87 -2.83 31.38
N LEU A 43 29.99 -2.56 32.35
CA LEU A 43 28.64 -2.07 32.13
C LEU A 43 28.53 -0.65 32.70
N ASP A 44 28.34 0.32 31.82
CA ASP A 44 28.19 1.73 32.19
C ASP A 44 26.70 2.10 32.13
N LEU A 45 26.04 2.11 33.29
CA LEU A 45 24.60 2.42 33.41
C LEU A 45 24.27 3.90 33.13
N ILE A 46 25.22 4.80 33.36
CA ILE A 46 25.02 6.25 33.17
C ILE A 46 25.03 6.60 31.68
N GLU A 47 26.06 6.14 30.97
CA GLU A 47 26.18 6.33 29.52
C GLU A 47 25.22 5.40 28.75
N GLY A 48 24.84 4.28 29.36
CA GLY A 48 24.03 3.24 28.72
C GLY A 48 24.85 2.50 27.67
N SER A 49 26.05 2.04 28.02
CA SER A 49 26.93 1.31 27.10
C SER A 49 27.56 0.10 27.76
N ILE A 50 27.76 -0.94 26.95
CA ILE A 50 28.50 -2.15 27.34
C ILE A 50 29.83 -2.14 26.60
N THR A 51 30.93 -2.28 27.34
CA THR A 51 32.28 -2.31 26.76
C THR A 51 32.94 -3.65 27.06
N VAL A 52 33.54 -4.27 26.04
CA VAL A 52 34.38 -5.46 26.17
C VAL A 52 35.80 -5.14 25.73
N CYS A 53 36.79 -5.56 26.52
CA CYS A 53 38.20 -5.30 26.30
C CYS A 53 39.02 -6.59 26.41
N THR A 54 39.95 -6.80 25.48
CA THR A 54 40.94 -7.88 25.58
C THR A 54 41.93 -7.61 26.71
N THR A 55 42.39 -8.66 27.36
CA THR A 55 43.43 -8.58 28.40
C THR A 55 44.75 -9.18 27.91
N LYS A 56 45.84 -9.01 28.67
CA LYS A 56 47.13 -9.65 28.36
C LYS A 56 47.09 -11.17 28.42
N LYS A 57 46.05 -11.75 29.05
CA LYS A 57 45.87 -13.19 29.21
C LYS A 57 44.99 -13.81 28.11
N THR A 58 44.40 -13.00 27.23
CA THR A 58 43.54 -13.50 26.15
C THR A 58 44.39 -14.26 25.13
N PHE A 59 44.20 -15.58 25.06
CA PHE A 59 44.95 -16.46 24.15
C PHE A 59 44.40 -16.43 22.72
N ASP A 60 43.06 -16.44 22.56
CA ASP A 60 42.40 -16.42 21.24
C ASP A 60 42.09 -14.98 20.77
N PRO A 61 42.63 -14.53 19.63
CA PRO A 61 42.31 -13.23 19.07
C PRO A 61 40.86 -13.09 18.58
N TYR A 62 40.17 -14.17 18.19
CA TYR A 62 38.79 -14.13 17.69
C TYR A 62 37.75 -14.06 18.81
N ALA A 63 38.13 -14.38 20.05
CA ALA A 63 37.27 -14.29 21.22
C ALA A 63 36.63 -12.90 21.39
N ILE A 64 37.34 -11.81 21.05
CA ILE A 64 36.79 -10.45 21.15
C ILE A 64 35.63 -10.20 20.18
N VAL A 65 35.63 -10.88 19.03
CA VAL A 65 34.54 -10.78 18.04
C VAL A 65 33.29 -11.50 18.56
N ARG A 66 33.47 -12.68 19.17
CA ARG A 66 32.38 -13.42 19.83
C ARG A 66 31.80 -12.64 21.01
N ALA A 67 32.66 -12.06 21.85
CA ALA A 67 32.24 -11.20 22.96
C ALA A 67 31.50 -9.94 22.48
N ARG A 68 31.96 -9.31 21.39
CA ARG A 68 31.25 -8.20 20.74
C ARG A 68 29.85 -8.60 20.29
N ASP A 69 29.71 -9.79 19.73
CA ASP A 69 28.43 -10.28 19.23
C ASP A 69 27.48 -10.68 20.38
N LEU A 70 28.01 -11.21 21.47
CA LEU A 70 27.28 -11.43 22.73
C LEU A 70 26.66 -10.13 23.25
N ILE A 71 27.44 -9.07 23.41
CA ILE A 71 26.93 -7.79 23.94
C ILE A 71 25.93 -7.13 22.99
N LYS A 72 26.08 -7.29 21.66
CA LYS A 72 25.07 -6.83 20.70
C LYS A 72 23.74 -7.58 20.84
N LEU A 73 23.77 -8.88 21.11
CA LEU A 73 22.56 -9.67 21.32
C LEU A 73 21.85 -9.26 22.62
N LEU A 74 22.61 -9.03 23.70
CA LEU A 74 22.08 -8.52 24.96
C LEU A 74 21.47 -7.12 24.80
N ALA A 75 22.10 -6.24 24.01
CA ALA A 75 21.54 -4.93 23.64
C ALA A 75 20.32 -5.02 22.69
N ARG A 76 19.94 -6.23 22.25
CA ARG A 76 18.69 -6.54 21.52
C ARG A 76 17.75 -7.41 22.35
N SER A 77 17.96 -7.42 23.67
CA SER A 77 17.08 -8.04 24.67
C SER A 77 16.91 -9.56 24.48
N VAL A 78 17.90 -10.19 23.83
CA VAL A 78 18.00 -11.65 23.75
C VAL A 78 18.35 -12.17 25.14
N PRO A 79 17.65 -13.20 25.66
CA PRO A 79 17.95 -13.74 26.97
C PRO A 79 19.37 -14.32 27.03
N PHE A 80 20.05 -14.09 28.15
CA PHE A 80 21.42 -14.51 28.41
C PHE A 80 21.65 -15.99 28.11
N ASP A 81 20.74 -16.86 28.56
CA ASP A 81 20.81 -18.32 28.33
C ASP A 81 20.98 -18.69 26.85
N GLN A 82 20.29 -17.98 25.96
CA GLN A 82 20.44 -18.18 24.52
C GLN A 82 21.67 -17.46 23.99
N ALA A 83 21.94 -16.24 24.46
CA ALA A 83 23.04 -15.41 23.96
C ALA A 83 24.42 -16.04 24.20
N VAL A 84 24.65 -16.72 25.33
CA VAL A 84 25.94 -17.36 25.68
C VAL A 84 26.39 -18.39 24.64
N ARG A 85 25.44 -19.00 23.90
CA ARG A 85 25.76 -19.97 22.85
C ARG A 85 26.64 -19.38 21.75
N ILE A 86 26.71 -18.05 21.58
CA ILE A 86 27.61 -17.38 20.62
C ILE A 86 29.10 -17.54 20.96
N LEU A 87 29.42 -17.91 22.20
CA LEU A 87 30.80 -18.20 22.58
C LEU A 87 31.30 -19.52 21.98
N GLN A 88 30.41 -20.38 21.47
CA GLN A 88 30.78 -21.62 20.77
C GLN A 88 31.17 -21.32 19.32
N ASP A 89 32.09 -22.11 18.75
CA ASP A 89 32.68 -21.83 17.42
C ASP A 89 31.70 -22.04 16.24
N ASP A 90 30.75 -22.97 16.37
CA ASP A 90 29.77 -23.29 15.31
C ASP A 90 28.56 -22.33 15.25
N MET A 91 28.50 -21.39 16.19
CA MET A 91 27.37 -20.49 16.38
C MET A 91 27.74 -19.07 15.92
N ALA A 92 26.87 -18.47 15.13
CA ALA A 92 27.01 -17.09 14.70
C ALA A 92 25.72 -16.31 15.01
N CYS A 93 25.84 -14.99 15.04
CA CYS A 93 24.70 -14.09 15.21
C CYS A 93 24.43 -13.29 13.94
N ASP A 94 23.17 -12.94 13.72
CA ASP A 94 22.78 -12.05 12.64
C ASP A 94 21.68 -11.07 13.08
N ILE A 95 21.92 -9.77 12.91
CA ILE A 95 20.99 -8.70 13.25
C ILE A 95 20.47 -8.07 11.96
N ILE A 96 19.23 -8.39 11.62
CA ILE A 96 18.58 -7.97 10.38
C ILE A 96 17.76 -6.71 10.64
N LYS A 97 18.14 -5.60 10.00
CA LYS A 97 17.39 -4.33 10.07
C LYS A 97 16.19 -4.39 9.11
N ILE A 98 14.98 -4.33 9.66
CA ILE A 98 13.72 -4.38 8.88
C ILE A 98 13.03 -3.01 8.78
N GLY A 99 13.43 -2.02 9.59
CA GLY A 99 12.76 -0.71 9.69
C GLY A 99 12.71 0.09 8.38
N THR A 100 13.73 0.02 7.54
CA THR A 100 13.80 0.79 6.29
C THR A 100 13.09 0.12 5.11
N LEU A 101 12.65 -1.15 5.25
CA LEU A 101 12.11 -1.91 4.12
C LEU A 101 10.67 -1.53 3.75
N VAL A 102 9.92 -0.93 4.67
CA VAL A 102 8.50 -0.58 4.47
C VAL A 102 8.26 0.86 4.92
N ARG A 103 7.77 1.70 4.00
CA ARG A 103 7.50 3.13 4.27
C ARG A 103 6.33 3.35 5.24
N ASN A 104 5.24 2.62 5.08
CA ASN A 104 4.02 2.83 5.88
C ASN A 104 4.09 2.04 7.18
N ARG A 105 3.96 2.72 8.32
CA ARG A 105 4.03 2.11 9.66
C ARG A 105 3.02 0.99 9.88
N GLU A 106 1.76 1.17 9.46
CA GLU A 106 0.73 0.13 9.61
C GLU A 106 1.06 -1.14 8.82
N ARG A 107 1.57 -0.97 7.60
CA ARG A 107 1.98 -2.09 6.74
C ARG A 107 3.18 -2.81 7.34
N PHE A 108 4.12 -2.06 7.93
CA PHE A 108 5.26 -2.61 8.65
C PHE A 108 4.80 -3.47 9.84
N VAL A 109 3.92 -2.96 10.70
CA VAL A 109 3.37 -3.70 11.84
C VAL A 109 2.65 -4.97 11.39
N LYS A 110 1.81 -4.89 10.35
CA LYS A 110 1.12 -6.08 9.78
C LYS A 110 2.10 -7.12 9.22
N ARG A 111 3.18 -6.71 8.54
CA ARG A 111 4.21 -7.64 8.01
C ARG A 111 5.09 -8.23 9.11
N ARG A 112 5.45 -7.43 10.12
CA ARG A 112 6.17 -7.92 11.32
C ARG A 112 5.33 -8.93 12.09
N GLN A 113 4.06 -8.63 12.32
CA GLN A 113 3.14 -9.56 12.99
C GLN A 113 2.96 -10.86 12.19
N ARG A 114 2.94 -10.77 10.86
CA ARG A 114 2.89 -11.93 9.96
C ARG A 114 4.13 -12.83 10.11
N LEU A 115 5.31 -12.25 10.35
CA LEU A 115 6.55 -13.02 10.58
C LEU A 115 6.48 -13.83 11.88
N ILE A 116 5.94 -13.24 12.95
CA ILE A 116 5.72 -13.93 14.24
C ILE A 116 4.65 -15.03 14.08
N GLY A 117 3.56 -14.68 13.38
CA GLY A 117 2.39 -15.54 13.19
C GLY A 117 1.47 -15.57 14.40
N PRO A 118 0.32 -16.27 14.29
CA PRO A 118 -0.59 -16.46 15.41
C PRO A 118 0.11 -17.29 16.49
N LYS A 119 0.07 -16.81 17.75
CA LYS A 119 0.72 -17.45 18.91
C LYS A 119 2.22 -17.77 18.71
N GLY A 120 2.92 -17.07 17.82
CA GLY A 120 4.34 -17.34 17.54
C GLY A 120 4.61 -18.64 16.75
N SER A 121 3.58 -19.29 16.20
CA SER A 121 3.72 -20.58 15.49
C SER A 121 4.66 -20.51 14.28
N THR A 122 4.64 -19.41 13.53
CA THR A 122 5.46 -19.23 12.32
C THR A 122 6.92 -19.04 12.68
N LEU A 123 7.19 -18.26 13.74
CA LEU A 123 8.53 -18.08 14.29
C LEU A 123 9.05 -19.42 14.84
N LYS A 124 8.24 -20.16 15.61
CA LYS A 124 8.67 -21.45 16.17
C LYS A 124 8.96 -22.49 15.08
N ALA A 125 8.16 -22.53 14.02
CA ALA A 125 8.44 -23.38 12.86
C ALA A 125 9.77 -23.00 12.18
N LEU A 126 10.06 -21.70 12.05
CA LEU A 126 11.32 -21.23 11.48
C LEU A 126 12.52 -21.64 12.35
N GLU A 127 12.40 -21.55 13.68
CA GLU A 127 13.45 -22.00 14.61
C GLU A 127 13.76 -23.49 14.46
N LEU A 128 12.72 -24.34 14.40
CA LEU A 128 12.89 -25.79 14.28
C LEU A 128 13.49 -26.22 12.94
N LEU A 129 13.14 -25.55 11.85
CA LEU A 129 13.65 -25.89 10.52
C LEU A 129 15.10 -25.43 10.30
N THR A 130 15.49 -24.31 10.92
CA THR A 130 16.82 -23.69 10.70
C THR A 130 17.80 -23.98 11.84
N ASN A 131 17.35 -24.59 12.94
CA ASN A 131 18.10 -24.74 14.20
C ASN A 131 18.64 -23.40 14.73
N CYS A 132 17.96 -22.31 14.39
CA CYS A 132 18.29 -20.97 14.87
C CYS A 132 17.31 -20.54 15.97
N TYR A 133 17.79 -19.74 16.91
CA TYR A 133 16.94 -18.92 17.77
C TYR A 133 16.63 -17.62 17.04
N VAL A 134 15.36 -17.20 16.99
CA VAL A 134 14.95 -15.99 16.27
C VAL A 134 14.10 -15.11 17.18
N MET A 135 14.52 -13.86 17.37
CA MET A 135 13.79 -12.88 18.16
C MET A 135 13.43 -11.67 17.29
N VAL A 136 12.14 -11.31 17.30
CA VAL A 136 11.62 -10.16 16.54
C VAL A 136 11.32 -9.04 17.54
N GLN A 137 12.12 -7.97 17.51
CA GLN A 137 11.94 -6.82 18.39
C GLN A 137 12.00 -5.50 17.62
N GLY A 138 10.97 -4.66 17.80
CA GLY A 138 10.94 -3.33 17.21
C GLY A 138 11.15 -3.35 15.70
N ASN A 139 12.28 -2.78 15.28
CA ASN A 139 12.70 -2.61 13.88
C ASN A 139 13.83 -3.56 13.46
N THR A 140 14.17 -4.54 14.29
CA THR A 140 15.22 -5.53 14.04
C THR A 140 14.72 -6.94 14.29
N VAL A 141 15.32 -7.90 13.58
CA VAL A 141 15.18 -9.32 13.85
C VAL A 141 16.56 -9.85 14.18
N SER A 142 16.73 -10.38 15.39
CA SER A 142 17.96 -11.01 15.85
C SER A 142 17.85 -12.51 15.63
N ALA A 143 18.84 -13.11 14.99
CA ALA A 143 18.94 -14.54 14.78
C ALA A 143 20.27 -15.06 15.34
N LEU A 144 20.25 -16.26 15.91
CA LEU A 144 21.42 -16.92 16.47
C LEU A 144 21.40 -18.39 16.05
N GLY A 145 22.48 -18.90 15.48
CA GLY A 145 22.50 -20.29 15.02
C GLY A 145 23.64 -20.60 14.05
N PRO A 146 23.58 -21.77 13.40
CA PRO A 146 24.57 -22.15 12.38
C PRO A 146 24.45 -21.27 11.14
N PHE A 147 25.57 -21.06 10.45
CA PHE A 147 25.66 -20.16 9.29
C PHE A 147 24.66 -20.47 8.16
N ASN A 148 24.40 -21.76 7.90
CA ASN A 148 23.42 -22.18 6.89
C ASN A 148 21.99 -21.79 7.28
N GLY A 149 21.65 -21.95 8.57
CA GLY A 149 20.35 -21.54 9.11
C GLY A 149 20.17 -20.03 9.04
N LEU A 150 21.19 -19.25 9.41
CA LEU A 150 21.14 -17.79 9.36
C LEU A 150 20.89 -17.25 7.94
N LYS A 151 21.49 -17.85 6.91
CA LYS A 151 21.23 -17.49 5.50
C LYS A 151 19.76 -17.68 5.12
N GLU A 152 19.17 -18.81 5.51
CA GLU A 152 17.76 -19.11 5.24
C GLU A 152 16.84 -18.17 6.05
N VAL A 153 17.13 -17.92 7.33
CA VAL A 153 16.38 -16.96 8.16
C VAL A 153 16.42 -15.57 7.54
N ARG A 154 17.61 -15.08 7.14
CA ARG A 154 17.77 -13.79 6.48
C ARG A 154 16.93 -13.69 5.21
N LYS A 155 16.93 -14.74 4.37
CA LYS A 155 16.09 -14.80 3.18
C LYS A 155 14.60 -14.72 3.54
N VAL A 156 14.14 -15.50 4.52
CA VAL A 156 12.74 -15.53 4.96
C VAL A 156 12.28 -14.16 5.47
N VAL A 157 13.09 -13.50 6.29
CA VAL A 157 12.77 -12.18 6.86
C VAL A 157 12.69 -11.12 5.76
N MET A 158 13.67 -11.09 4.85
CA MET A 158 13.71 -10.13 3.75
C MET A 158 12.52 -10.30 2.79
N ASP A 159 12.18 -11.55 2.43
CA ASP A 159 11.04 -11.85 1.56
C ASP A 159 9.70 -11.51 2.21
N THR A 160 9.58 -11.75 3.52
CA THR A 160 8.37 -11.39 4.29
C THR A 160 8.11 -9.89 4.24
N MET A 161 9.17 -9.11 4.36
CA MET A 161 9.11 -7.66 4.27
C MET A 161 8.88 -7.17 2.83
N ARG A 162 9.25 -7.94 1.81
CA ARG A 162 8.94 -7.72 0.38
C ARG A 162 7.54 -8.19 -0.05
N ASN A 163 6.63 -8.43 0.90
CA ASN A 163 5.25 -8.86 0.66
C ASN A 163 5.04 -10.33 0.30
N ILE A 164 6.06 -11.18 0.37
CA ILE A 164 5.89 -12.62 0.26
C ILE A 164 5.42 -13.14 1.65
N HIS A 165 4.60 -14.18 1.71
CA HIS A 165 4.18 -14.72 3.01
C HIS A 165 5.22 -15.74 3.53
N PRO A 166 5.63 -15.71 4.80
CA PRO A 166 6.68 -16.61 5.33
C PRO A 166 6.32 -18.08 5.19
N ILE A 167 5.04 -18.43 5.18
CA ILE A 167 4.55 -19.79 4.95
C ILE A 167 5.08 -20.43 3.66
N TYR A 168 5.32 -19.66 2.59
CA TYR A 168 5.87 -20.20 1.34
C TYR A 168 7.33 -20.61 1.53
N ASN A 169 8.10 -19.79 2.24
CA ASN A 169 9.49 -20.09 2.55
C ASN A 169 9.59 -21.26 3.54
N ILE A 170 8.71 -21.33 4.54
CA ILE A 170 8.63 -22.47 5.47
C ILE A 170 8.32 -23.76 4.73
N LYS A 171 7.33 -23.77 3.83
CA LYS A 171 7.04 -24.95 2.99
C LYS A 171 8.24 -25.36 2.13
N THR A 172 8.93 -24.37 1.55
CA THR A 172 10.15 -24.60 0.76
C THR A 172 11.24 -25.24 1.61
N LEU A 173 11.44 -24.76 2.84
CA LEU A 173 12.41 -25.32 3.80
C LEU A 173 12.05 -26.73 4.24
N MET A 174 10.78 -27.00 4.53
CA MET A 174 10.30 -28.35 4.85
C MET A 174 10.58 -29.33 3.71
N ILE A 175 10.26 -28.95 2.47
CA ILE A 175 10.51 -29.78 1.29
C ILE A 175 12.01 -30.00 1.12
N LYS A 176 12.85 -28.95 1.21
CA LYS A 176 14.31 -29.08 1.13
C LYS A 176 14.87 -30.03 2.19
N GLN A 177 14.36 -29.94 3.43
CA GLN A 177 14.82 -30.80 4.52
C GLN A 177 14.45 -32.26 4.26
N GLU A 178 13.27 -32.54 3.69
CA GLU A 178 12.86 -33.88 3.32
C GLU A 178 13.68 -34.44 2.15
N LEU A 179 13.84 -33.65 1.07
CA LEU A 179 14.68 -34.04 -0.08
C LEU A 179 16.15 -34.23 0.30
N SER A 180 16.62 -33.51 1.32
CA SER A 180 17.97 -33.68 1.85
C SER A 180 18.14 -34.95 2.67
N LYS A 181 17.08 -35.66 3.07
CA LYS A 181 17.21 -36.96 3.74
C LYS A 181 17.50 -38.06 2.73
N ASP A 182 16.94 -37.99 1.54
CA ASP A 182 17.09 -39.00 0.49
C ASP A 182 18.50 -38.94 -0.16
N PRO A 183 19.27 -40.05 -0.21
CA PRO A 183 20.64 -40.03 -0.73
C PRO A 183 20.72 -39.74 -2.24
N ASP A 184 19.81 -40.30 -3.04
CA ASP A 184 19.85 -40.20 -4.52
C ASP A 184 19.54 -38.79 -5.03
N LEU A 185 18.69 -38.06 -4.29
CA LEU A 185 18.20 -36.75 -4.68
C LEU A 185 19.13 -35.61 -4.23
N ARG A 186 20.03 -35.84 -3.26
CA ARG A 186 20.97 -34.82 -2.76
C ARG A 186 21.90 -34.25 -3.84
N LEU A 187 22.24 -35.06 -4.83
CA LEU A 187 23.16 -34.68 -5.92
C LEU A 187 22.44 -33.97 -7.07
N GLN A 188 21.10 -34.03 -7.13
CA GLN A 188 20.31 -33.50 -8.23
C GLN A 188 19.75 -32.10 -7.90
N SER A 189 19.42 -31.32 -8.94
CA SER A 189 18.76 -30.03 -8.78
C SER A 189 17.31 -30.18 -8.28
N TRP A 190 16.94 -29.48 -7.19
CA TRP A 190 15.62 -29.61 -6.56
C TRP A 190 14.52 -28.69 -7.10
N GLU A 191 14.78 -27.89 -8.14
CA GLU A 191 13.85 -26.86 -8.62
C GLU A 191 12.47 -27.39 -9.02
N ARG A 192 12.42 -28.62 -9.54
CA ARG A 192 11.18 -29.31 -9.93
C ARG A 192 10.21 -29.51 -8.76
N PHE A 193 10.74 -29.73 -7.55
CA PHE A 193 9.95 -30.04 -6.36
C PHE A 193 9.59 -28.78 -5.56
N LEU A 194 10.27 -27.66 -5.81
CA LEU A 194 10.06 -26.43 -5.08
C LEU A 194 8.81 -25.69 -5.60
N PRO A 195 7.88 -25.30 -4.72
CA PRO A 195 6.72 -24.50 -5.11
C PRO A 195 7.15 -23.13 -5.64
N THR A 196 6.95 -22.88 -6.94
CA THR A 196 7.23 -21.57 -7.52
C THR A 196 6.02 -20.64 -7.33
N PHE A 197 6.23 -19.55 -6.60
CA PHE A 197 5.21 -18.51 -6.47
C PHE A 197 5.22 -17.63 -7.71
N ARG A 198 4.27 -17.87 -8.63
CA ARG A 198 4.02 -16.96 -9.75
C ARG A 198 3.23 -15.76 -9.24
N HIS A 199 3.83 -14.58 -9.27
CA HIS A 199 3.10 -13.35 -8.97
C HIS A 199 2.00 -13.17 -10.02
N LYS A 200 0.73 -13.23 -9.60
CA LYS A 200 -0.42 -12.99 -10.46
C LYS A 200 -0.52 -11.49 -10.76
N ASN A 201 0.39 -10.98 -11.58
CA ASN A 201 0.22 -9.68 -12.19
C ASN A 201 -0.89 -9.82 -13.23
N LEU A 202 -2.13 -9.54 -12.84
CA LEU A 202 -3.22 -9.28 -13.78
C LEU A 202 -2.81 -8.02 -14.55
N ALA A 203 -2.01 -8.21 -15.60
CA ALA A 203 -1.19 -7.18 -16.23
C ALA A 203 -2.00 -6.03 -16.85
N LYS A 204 -3.32 -6.18 -16.93
CA LYS A 204 -4.21 -5.19 -17.53
C LYS A 204 -5.46 -5.09 -16.68
N ARG A 205 -5.44 -4.18 -15.70
CA ARG A 205 -6.71 -3.61 -15.24
C ARG A 205 -7.30 -2.88 -16.45
N LYS A 206 -8.48 -3.30 -16.92
CA LYS A 206 -9.20 -2.57 -17.97
C LYS A 206 -9.34 -1.12 -17.51
N GLU A 207 -8.75 -0.21 -18.26
CA GLU A 207 -8.83 1.20 -17.93
C GLU A 207 -10.27 1.66 -18.18
N PRO A 208 -10.86 2.48 -17.28
CA PRO A 208 -12.18 3.03 -17.53
C PRO A 208 -12.14 3.85 -18.83
N LYS A 209 -13.13 3.67 -19.71
CA LYS A 209 -13.25 4.41 -20.98
C LYS A 209 -13.24 5.93 -20.80
N LYS A 210 -13.60 6.41 -19.61
CA LYS A 210 -13.52 7.82 -19.21
C LYS A 210 -12.47 7.96 -18.10
N LYS A 211 -11.23 8.28 -18.48
CA LYS A 211 -10.22 8.76 -17.54
C LYS A 211 -10.41 10.26 -17.39
N SER A 212 -10.85 10.73 -16.22
CA SER A 212 -10.80 12.16 -15.94
C SER A 212 -9.33 12.57 -15.80
N THR A 213 -8.85 13.42 -16.69
CA THR A 213 -7.56 14.08 -16.52
C THR A 213 -7.62 14.94 -15.26
N LYS A 214 -6.67 14.75 -14.33
CA LYS A 214 -6.59 15.58 -13.13
C LYS A 214 -6.36 17.03 -13.55
N LYS A 215 -7.13 17.96 -12.99
CA LYS A 215 -6.93 19.40 -13.21
C LYS A 215 -5.52 19.79 -12.72
N ALA A 216 -4.88 20.74 -13.39
CA ALA A 216 -3.59 21.26 -12.97
C ALA A 216 -3.67 21.81 -11.54
N TYR A 217 -2.62 21.63 -10.75
CA TYR A 217 -2.56 22.15 -9.39
C TYR A 217 -2.55 23.68 -9.44
N THR A 218 -3.66 24.27 -9.02
CA THR A 218 -3.78 25.72 -8.76
C THR A 218 -3.58 25.93 -7.26
N PRO A 219 -2.63 26.78 -6.84
CA PRO A 219 -2.42 27.08 -5.42
C PRO A 219 -3.58 27.88 -4.81
N PHE A 220 -4.40 28.52 -5.67
CA PHE A 220 -5.60 29.22 -5.24
C PHE A 220 -6.78 28.25 -5.14
N PRO A 221 -7.51 28.26 -4.01
CA PRO A 221 -8.75 27.51 -3.91
C PRO A 221 -9.78 28.05 -4.92
N PRO A 222 -10.66 27.21 -5.46
CA PRO A 222 -11.78 27.71 -6.25
C PRO A 222 -12.67 28.60 -5.39
N SER A 223 -13.34 29.56 -6.01
CA SER A 223 -14.33 30.39 -5.32
C SER A 223 -15.40 29.51 -4.68
N GLN A 224 -15.81 29.85 -3.45
CA GLN A 224 -16.92 29.17 -2.80
C GLN A 224 -18.19 29.35 -3.65
N PRO A 225 -19.03 28.32 -3.78
CA PRO A 225 -20.30 28.48 -4.46
C PRO A 225 -21.16 29.49 -3.68
N GLU A 226 -21.70 30.48 -4.38
CA GLU A 226 -22.60 31.48 -3.80
C GLU A 226 -23.80 30.81 -3.14
N SER A 227 -24.18 31.31 -1.95
CA SER A 227 -25.38 30.84 -1.27
C SER A 227 -26.63 31.22 -2.07
N THR A 228 -27.75 30.56 -1.83
CA THR A 228 -29.03 30.94 -2.44
C THR A 228 -29.38 32.40 -2.13
N VAL A 229 -29.06 32.86 -0.91
CA VAL A 229 -29.25 34.27 -0.50
C VAL A 229 -28.37 35.20 -1.33
N ASP A 230 -27.10 34.87 -1.54
CA ASP A 230 -26.18 35.69 -2.34
C ASP A 230 -26.61 35.74 -3.82
N LYS A 231 -27.10 34.62 -4.37
CA LYS A 231 -27.66 34.58 -5.73
C LYS A 231 -28.92 35.46 -5.84
N GLU A 232 -29.78 35.42 -4.84
CA GLU A 232 -30.99 36.25 -4.79
C GLU A 232 -30.66 37.74 -4.59
N LEU A 233 -29.62 38.05 -3.82
CA LEU A 233 -29.10 39.41 -3.64
C LEU A 233 -28.47 39.93 -4.94
N ALA A 234 -27.67 39.11 -5.63
CA ALA A 234 -27.02 39.45 -6.90
C ALA A 234 -28.02 39.63 -8.05
N THR A 235 -29.09 38.83 -8.09
CA THR A 235 -30.18 38.96 -9.08
C THR A 235 -31.17 40.08 -8.73
N GLY A 236 -31.09 40.65 -7.53
CA GLY A 236 -32.05 41.62 -7.01
C GLY A 236 -33.45 41.05 -6.72
N GLU A 237 -33.62 39.73 -6.87
CA GLU A 237 -34.86 39.04 -6.56
C GLU A 237 -35.13 39.00 -5.06
N PHE A 238 -34.10 39.05 -4.22
CA PHE A 238 -34.24 39.07 -2.76
C PHE A 238 -35.15 40.21 -2.28
N PHE A 239 -35.00 41.40 -2.87
CA PHE A 239 -35.72 42.61 -2.48
C PHE A 239 -37.17 42.67 -3.00
N LEU A 240 -37.55 41.81 -3.96
CA LEU A 240 -38.91 41.81 -4.52
C LEU A 240 -39.89 41.11 -3.57
N ARG A 241 -41.03 41.77 -3.29
CA ARG A 241 -42.16 41.16 -2.57
C ARG A 241 -42.69 39.95 -3.34
N GLU A 242 -43.19 38.93 -2.63
CA GLU A 242 -43.70 37.70 -3.26
C GLU A 242 -44.81 37.93 -4.29
N SER A 243 -45.66 38.94 -4.08
CA SER A 243 -46.72 39.31 -5.03
C SER A 243 -46.15 39.77 -6.38
N VAL A 244 -45.05 40.52 -6.35
CA VAL A 244 -44.35 41.00 -7.55
C VAL A 244 -43.63 39.84 -8.23
N LYS A 245 -43.00 38.93 -7.46
CA LYS A 245 -42.40 37.69 -7.98
C LYS A 245 -43.44 36.84 -8.71
N LYS A 246 -44.64 36.65 -8.12
CA LYS A 246 -45.74 35.89 -8.71
C LYS A 246 -46.24 36.52 -10.02
N ARG A 247 -46.42 37.85 -10.06
CA ARG A 247 -46.82 38.57 -11.28
C ARG A 247 -45.81 38.38 -12.41
N LYS A 248 -44.52 38.60 -12.14
CA LYS A 248 -43.44 38.37 -13.11
C LYS A 248 -43.43 36.93 -13.63
N LYS A 249 -43.64 35.93 -12.76
CA LYS A 249 -43.73 34.51 -13.18
C LYS A 249 -44.90 34.28 -14.14
N LEU A 250 -46.07 34.84 -13.86
CA LEU A 250 -47.24 34.72 -14.74
C LEU A 250 -47.01 35.38 -16.10
N ASP A 251 -46.40 36.56 -16.11
CA ASP A 251 -46.09 37.27 -17.36
C ASP A 251 -45.08 36.49 -18.20
N LEU A 252 -44.05 35.89 -17.58
CA LEU A 252 -43.12 34.98 -18.26
C LEU A 252 -43.82 33.74 -18.84
N ILE A 253 -44.81 33.17 -18.14
CA ILE A 253 -45.60 32.04 -18.65
C ILE A 253 -46.42 32.47 -19.86
N LYS A 254 -47.08 33.63 -19.82
CA LYS A 254 -47.86 34.16 -20.95
C LYS A 254 -46.98 34.39 -22.18
N VAL A 255 -45.79 34.97 -22.00
CA VAL A 255 -44.83 35.17 -23.09
C VAL A 255 -44.42 33.82 -23.69
N LYS A 256 -44.06 32.82 -22.87
CA LYS A 256 -43.73 31.47 -23.35
C LYS A 256 -44.90 30.79 -24.08
N GLN A 257 -46.13 31.00 -23.61
CA GLN A 257 -47.33 30.49 -24.28
C GLN A 257 -47.53 31.14 -25.65
N ALA A 258 -47.36 32.47 -25.75
CA ALA A 258 -47.42 33.18 -27.01
C ALA A 258 -46.32 32.72 -27.99
N GLU A 259 -45.09 32.51 -27.52
CA GLU A 259 -44.00 31.93 -28.30
C GLU A 259 -44.27 30.49 -28.76
N ALA A 260 -44.88 29.66 -27.92
CA ALA A 260 -45.23 28.30 -28.30
C ALA A 260 -46.37 28.28 -29.32
N LEU A 261 -47.34 29.19 -29.19
CA LEU A 261 -48.43 29.34 -30.16
C LEU A 261 -47.92 29.82 -31.52
N THR A 262 -47.01 30.81 -31.53
CA THR A 262 -46.36 31.28 -32.77
C THR A 262 -45.54 30.18 -33.43
N LYS A 263 -44.71 29.45 -32.67
CA LYS A 263 -43.97 28.28 -33.19
C LYS A 263 -44.89 27.19 -33.76
N LYS A 264 -45.99 26.85 -33.06
CA LYS A 264 -47.00 25.91 -33.57
C LYS A 264 -47.68 26.42 -34.84
N GLN A 265 -47.95 27.72 -34.92
CA GLN A 265 -48.52 28.34 -36.11
C GLN A 265 -47.53 28.29 -37.28
N GLU A 266 -46.24 28.55 -37.04
CA GLU A 266 -45.18 28.40 -38.04
C GLU A 266 -45.04 26.96 -38.52
N GLU A 267 -45.06 25.97 -37.62
CA GLU A 267 -45.05 24.55 -37.96
C GLU A 267 -46.28 24.15 -38.79
N ARG A 268 -47.48 24.62 -38.41
CA ARG A 268 -48.71 24.40 -39.18
C ARG A 268 -48.65 25.05 -40.56
N ASN A 269 -48.15 26.28 -40.66
CA ASN A 269 -48.01 26.99 -41.93
C ASN A 269 -46.97 26.30 -42.84
N LYS A 270 -45.88 25.76 -42.27
CA LYS A 270 -44.89 24.95 -43.02
C LYS A 270 -45.51 23.69 -43.62
N ALA A 271 -46.43 23.04 -42.93
CA ALA A 271 -47.15 21.87 -43.45
C ALA A 271 -48.15 22.22 -44.58
N PHE A 272 -48.62 23.47 -44.63
CA PHE A 272 -49.59 23.96 -45.63
C PHE A 272 -48.92 24.47 -46.92
N ILE A 273 -47.62 24.71 -46.91
CA ILE A 273 -46.84 25.04 -48.11
C ILE A 273 -46.47 23.71 -48.78
N PRO A 274 -46.97 23.43 -50.00
CA PRO A 274 -46.58 22.23 -50.72
C PRO A 274 -45.05 22.17 -50.84
N PRO A 275 -44.42 21.03 -50.53
CA PRO A 275 -43.00 20.85 -50.78
C PRO A 275 -42.73 21.19 -52.25
N LYS A 276 -41.79 22.11 -52.52
CA LYS A 276 -41.44 22.47 -53.89
C LYS A 276 -40.94 21.21 -54.62
N GLU A 277 -41.73 20.71 -55.55
CA GLU A 277 -41.35 19.57 -56.39
C GLU A 277 -40.16 19.97 -57.27
N LYS A 278 -39.14 19.10 -57.33
CA LYS A 278 -38.05 19.26 -58.29
C LYS A 278 -38.57 18.78 -59.66
N PRO A 279 -38.43 19.55 -60.75
CA PRO A 279 -39.00 19.17 -62.04
C PRO A 279 -38.36 17.88 -62.57
N LEU A 280 -39.20 16.91 -62.98
CA LEU A 280 -38.80 15.68 -63.64
C LEU A 280 -38.43 15.97 -65.11
N MET A 281 -37.20 15.63 -65.51
CA MET A 281 -36.71 15.71 -66.90
C MET A 281 -37.55 14.82 -67.84
N LYS A 282 -38.25 15.43 -68.81
CA LYS A 282 -38.87 14.73 -69.94
C LYS A 282 -37.79 14.25 -70.93
N LYS A 283 -37.80 12.94 -71.26
CA LYS A 283 -37.06 12.39 -72.42
C LYS A 283 -37.87 12.61 -73.70
N THR A 284 -37.17 13.00 -74.77
CA THR A 284 -37.68 13.48 -76.07
C THR A 284 -37.89 12.37 -77.12
N ASN A 285 -38.89 12.57 -77.99
CA ASN A 285 -38.89 12.47 -79.48
C ASN A 285 -40.37 12.48 -79.98
N LYS A 286 -40.83 13.13 -81.05
CA LYS A 286 -40.25 13.79 -82.24
C LYS A 286 -41.36 14.65 -82.91
N GLY A 287 -41.06 15.78 -83.58
CA GLY A 287 -41.91 16.31 -84.67
C GLY A 287 -42.26 17.83 -84.71
N THR A 288 -41.33 18.64 -85.20
CA THR A 288 -41.42 19.79 -86.16
C THR A 288 -42.46 20.95 -86.05
N HIS A 289 -41.91 22.16 -85.82
CA HIS A 289 -42.15 23.52 -86.39
C HIS A 289 -41.96 24.54 -85.23
N GLY A 290 -41.13 25.58 -85.20
CA GLY A 290 -40.59 26.56 -86.15
C GLY A 290 -40.22 27.81 -85.30
N ASN A 291 -39.10 28.49 -85.61
CA ASN A 291 -38.35 29.53 -84.86
C ASN A 291 -39.11 30.64 -84.07
N THR A 292 -38.53 31.14 -82.95
CA THR A 292 -37.79 32.45 -82.81
C THR A 292 -37.33 32.79 -81.36
N ALA A 293 -36.00 32.99 -81.18
CA ALA A 293 -35.18 33.83 -80.26
C ALA A 293 -35.38 33.99 -78.70
N GLU A 294 -34.44 33.43 -77.91
CA GLU A 294 -33.49 33.96 -76.84
C GLU A 294 -33.81 35.22 -75.96
N PRO A 295 -33.17 35.45 -74.76
CA PRO A 295 -32.58 34.54 -73.74
C PRO A 295 -32.64 35.03 -72.22
N GLU A 296 -31.92 34.30 -71.33
CA GLU A 296 -31.32 34.67 -70.00
C GLU A 296 -32.20 34.62 -68.70
N SER A 297 -31.80 34.16 -67.49
CA SER A 297 -30.51 33.75 -66.87
C SER A 297 -30.68 33.10 -65.47
N THR A 298 -29.75 32.18 -65.10
CA THR A 298 -29.22 31.77 -63.75
C THR A 298 -30.15 31.15 -62.68
N ALA A 299 -29.91 30.07 -61.90
CA ALA A 299 -28.85 29.07 -61.59
C ALA A 299 -28.64 28.95 -60.05
N SER A 300 -28.28 27.73 -59.60
CA SER A 300 -27.83 27.28 -58.25
C SER A 300 -28.93 26.95 -57.20
N VAL A 301 -29.15 25.73 -56.66
CA VAL A 301 -28.37 24.55 -56.17
C VAL A 301 -28.35 24.48 -54.63
N SER A 302 -29.07 23.50 -54.05
CA SER A 302 -28.60 22.55 -53.01
C SER A 302 -29.79 21.78 -52.38
N GLY A 303 -29.62 20.47 -52.19
CA GLY A 303 -30.69 19.52 -51.81
C GLY A 303 -30.84 19.28 -50.29
N PRO A 304 -31.97 18.67 -49.84
CA PRO A 304 -32.20 18.36 -48.43
C PRO A 304 -31.80 16.92 -48.05
N ALA A 305 -31.37 16.77 -46.79
CA ALA A 305 -31.11 15.51 -46.09
C ALA A 305 -32.41 14.90 -45.52
N ASN A 306 -32.43 13.57 -45.45
CA ASN A 306 -33.54 12.74 -44.95
C ASN A 306 -33.86 12.93 -43.45
N PRO A 307 -35.11 12.66 -43.02
CA PRO A 307 -35.56 12.78 -41.63
C PRO A 307 -35.37 11.49 -40.79
N PRO A 308 -35.36 11.58 -39.44
CA PRO A 308 -35.46 10.42 -38.54
C PRO A 308 -36.92 10.06 -38.18
N PRO A 309 -37.21 8.80 -37.78
CA PRO A 309 -38.57 8.31 -37.58
C PRO A 309 -39.18 8.65 -36.20
N SER A 310 -40.50 8.84 -36.19
CA SER A 310 -41.35 9.03 -35.01
C SER A 310 -41.73 7.70 -34.32
N PRO A 311 -42.07 7.71 -33.02
CA PRO A 311 -42.37 6.51 -32.24
C PRO A 311 -43.87 6.17 -32.22
N CYS A 312 -44.20 4.87 -32.22
CA CYS A 312 -45.57 4.37 -32.04
C CYS A 312 -45.73 3.75 -30.65
N PHE A 313 -46.70 4.27 -29.89
CA PHE A 313 -47.15 3.80 -28.59
C PHE A 313 -48.36 2.85 -28.76
N CYS A 314 -48.33 1.69 -28.06
CA CYS A 314 -49.39 0.94 -27.35
C CYS A 314 -50.76 0.63 -28.05
N HIS A 315 -51.44 -0.51 -27.86
CA HIS A 315 -51.81 -1.16 -26.60
C HIS A 315 -52.47 -2.55 -26.81
N SER A 316 -52.45 -3.37 -25.74
CA SER A 316 -53.42 -4.44 -25.35
C SER A 316 -53.38 -5.76 -26.14
N SER A 317 -53.59 -6.97 -25.59
CA SER A 317 -54.04 -7.42 -24.27
C SER A 317 -53.78 -8.94 -24.09
N CYS A 318 -53.80 -9.40 -22.83
CA CYS A 318 -54.24 -10.73 -22.34
C CYS A 318 -53.31 -11.99 -22.30
N ARG A 319 -53.03 -12.36 -21.03
CA ARG A 319 -53.26 -13.66 -20.32
C ARG A 319 -52.21 -14.81 -20.34
N GLY A 320 -51.95 -15.30 -19.11
CA GLY A 320 -51.44 -16.66 -18.76
C GLY A 320 -50.28 -16.62 -17.75
N GLN A 321 -50.53 -16.69 -16.42
CA GLN A 321 -50.38 -17.86 -15.52
C GLN A 321 -49.05 -18.64 -15.66
N ALA A 322 -48.32 -19.11 -14.65
CA ALA A 322 -48.31 -19.06 -13.18
C ALA A 322 -46.97 -19.73 -12.75
N GLY A 323 -46.43 -19.46 -11.56
CA GLY A 323 -45.25 -20.18 -11.07
C GLY A 323 -44.64 -19.65 -9.77
N HIS A 324 -45.12 -20.17 -8.65
CA HIS A 324 -44.68 -19.92 -7.27
C HIS A 324 -43.25 -20.40 -6.94
N ARG A 325 -42.55 -19.61 -6.10
CA ARG A 325 -41.66 -19.96 -4.95
C ARG A 325 -41.06 -18.62 -4.48
N GLY A 326 -41.29 -18.05 -3.30
CA GLY A 326 -41.36 -18.64 -1.97
C GLY A 326 -40.06 -18.29 -1.24
N HIS A 327 -40.03 -17.20 -0.45
CA HIS A 327 -39.28 -17.11 0.82
C HIS A 327 -39.65 -15.84 1.59
N GLN A 328 -40.17 -16.06 2.81
CA GLN A 328 -40.39 -15.08 3.87
C GLN A 328 -39.05 -14.73 4.54
N GLY A 329 -38.94 -13.51 5.08
CA GLY A 329 -37.79 -13.09 5.87
C GLY A 329 -37.78 -11.59 6.17
N GLU A 330 -38.53 -11.22 7.21
CA GLU A 330 -38.24 -10.19 8.23
C GLU A 330 -37.62 -8.84 7.81
N SER A 331 -38.43 -7.80 7.93
CA SER A 331 -38.03 -6.40 7.95
C SER A 331 -37.69 -5.96 9.38
N GLU A 332 -36.40 -5.77 9.68
CA GLU A 332 -35.96 -4.95 10.80
C GLU A 332 -35.27 -3.68 10.30
N LYS A 333 -35.56 -2.62 11.05
CA LYS A 333 -35.36 -1.20 10.74
C LYS A 333 -34.13 -0.74 11.52
N SER A 334 -33.04 -0.38 10.84
CA SER A 334 -31.95 0.38 11.46
C SER A 334 -31.56 1.57 10.57
N LYS A 335 -31.75 2.75 11.16
CA LYS A 335 -31.13 4.01 10.76
C LYS A 335 -29.63 3.85 10.95
N ASP A 336 -28.82 4.29 9.98
CA ASP A 336 -27.51 4.82 10.31
C ASP A 336 -27.11 5.95 9.36
N GLN A 337 -26.60 7.00 10.01
CA GLN A 337 -26.22 8.28 9.46
C GLN A 337 -24.91 8.19 8.69
N GLU A 338 -24.93 8.85 7.55
CA GLU A 338 -23.82 9.19 6.70
C GLU A 338 -22.91 10.21 7.41
N THR A 339 -21.68 9.80 7.78
CA THR A 339 -20.58 10.75 8.02
C THR A 339 -19.32 10.27 7.31
N GLY A 340 -19.14 10.78 6.08
CA GLY A 340 -17.88 10.70 5.37
C GLY A 340 -16.87 11.68 5.96
N ARG A 341 -15.71 11.17 6.39
CA ARG A 341 -14.47 11.95 6.54
C ARG A 341 -13.35 11.21 5.82
N SER A 342 -13.16 11.54 4.55
CA SER A 342 -11.95 11.23 3.78
C SER A 342 -11.06 12.47 3.77
N SER A 343 -10.02 12.49 4.59
CA SER A 343 -8.94 13.47 4.47
C SER A 343 -7.92 12.98 3.46
N ALA A 344 -7.75 13.78 2.41
CA ALA A 344 -6.88 13.53 1.27
C ALA A 344 -5.41 13.79 1.62
N GLU A 345 -4.56 12.90 1.14
CA GLU A 345 -3.10 13.00 1.10
C GLU A 345 -2.71 13.90 -0.09
N ALA A 346 -2.12 15.06 0.21
CA ALA A 346 -1.59 15.99 -0.79
C ALA A 346 -0.10 15.69 -1.06
N SER A 347 0.23 15.46 -2.33
CA SER A 347 1.60 15.38 -2.83
C SER A 347 1.90 16.60 -3.69
N ALA A 348 2.98 17.31 -3.38
CA ALA A 348 3.64 18.31 -4.23
C ALA A 348 5.15 18.36 -3.86
N PRO A 349 6.04 19.00 -4.64
CA PRO A 349 6.98 18.28 -5.48
C PRO A 349 8.46 18.45 -5.10
N ARG A 350 9.23 17.61 -5.80
CA ARG A 350 10.69 17.44 -5.85
C ARG A 350 11.46 18.75 -6.05
N GLN A 351 12.41 19.03 -5.15
CA GLN A 351 13.62 19.80 -5.44
C GLN A 351 14.84 18.91 -5.23
N GLN A 352 15.74 18.97 -6.21
CA GLN A 352 17.05 18.32 -6.19
C GLN A 352 17.95 19.12 -5.25
N HIS A 353 18.61 18.44 -4.31
CA HIS A 353 19.88 18.89 -3.76
C HIS A 353 20.82 17.71 -3.58
N HIS A 354 22.01 17.90 -4.16
CA HIS A 354 23.24 17.18 -3.91
C HIS A 354 23.52 17.02 -2.41
N GLY A 355 24.15 15.89 -2.06
CA GLY A 355 24.99 15.82 -0.86
C GLY A 355 24.49 14.89 0.24
N GLN A 356 24.50 13.57 0.00
CA GLN A 356 24.59 12.59 1.08
C GLN A 356 25.47 11.42 0.61
N LYS A 357 26.78 11.66 0.58
CA LYS A 357 27.82 10.63 0.47
C LYS A 357 28.68 10.56 1.73
N GLU A 358 28.20 11.09 2.85
CA GLU A 358 28.90 11.15 4.14
C GLU A 358 27.99 10.74 5.30
N GLU A 359 27.58 9.48 5.36
CA GLU A 359 27.12 8.91 6.64
C GLU A 359 27.51 7.42 6.82
N GLU A 360 28.31 6.89 5.90
CA GLU A 360 28.87 5.53 5.96
C GLU A 360 30.35 5.54 6.40
N LYS A 361 30.87 6.70 6.84
CA LYS A 361 32.25 6.88 7.31
C LYS A 361 32.41 7.31 8.77
N ARG A 362 31.34 7.30 9.57
CA ARG A 362 31.43 7.49 11.05
C ARG A 362 31.44 6.16 11.82
N LEU A 363 32.08 5.16 11.24
CA LEU A 363 32.61 3.96 11.91
C LEU A 363 34.08 3.82 11.46
N SER A 364 34.85 4.87 11.69
CA SER A 364 36.31 4.81 11.62
C SER A 364 36.85 5.69 12.72
N THR A 365 37.42 5.01 13.72
CA THR A 365 38.69 5.40 14.34
C THR A 365 38.79 6.85 14.79
N ASP A 366 38.16 7.21 15.92
CA ASP A 366 38.63 8.36 16.68
C ASP A 366 38.45 8.14 18.19
N SER A 367 39.40 7.39 18.76
CA SER A 367 40.01 7.70 20.06
C SER A 367 41.30 6.88 20.20
N LEU A 368 42.29 7.17 19.35
CA LEU A 368 43.65 6.67 19.51
C LEU A 368 44.65 7.80 19.30
N ARG A 369 44.65 8.76 20.23
CA ARG A 369 45.80 9.65 20.42
C ARG A 369 46.05 9.81 21.92
N GLY A 370 47.13 9.20 22.42
CA GLY A 370 47.58 9.32 23.81
C GLY A 370 48.10 8.02 24.44
N SER A 371 49.43 7.87 24.49
CA SER A 371 50.24 6.85 25.21
C SER A 371 50.41 5.44 24.59
N ARG A 372 51.67 5.12 24.26
CA ARG A 372 52.14 3.79 23.83
C ARG A 372 52.37 2.92 25.07
N GLY A 373 51.34 2.19 25.47
CA GLY A 373 51.45 1.01 26.32
C GLY A 373 50.43 0.02 25.78
N SER A 374 50.78 -1.26 25.64
CA SER A 374 49.95 -2.35 25.07
C SER A 374 48.44 -2.15 25.28
N ARG A 375 47.76 -1.46 24.34
CA ARG A 375 46.33 -1.17 24.47
C ARG A 375 45.59 -2.35 23.89
N GLY A 376 44.93 -3.11 24.75
CA GLY A 376 43.98 -4.14 24.32
C GLY A 376 42.90 -3.55 23.43
N ILE A 377 42.33 -4.37 22.55
CA ILE A 377 41.21 -3.98 21.70
C ILE A 377 39.98 -3.88 22.61
N CYS A 378 39.40 -2.68 22.68
CA CYS A 378 38.15 -2.43 23.37
C CYS A 378 37.04 -2.15 22.35
N VAL A 379 35.88 -2.74 22.55
CA VAL A 379 34.68 -2.55 21.74
C VAL A 379 33.53 -2.15 22.64
N ALA A 380 32.97 -0.97 22.40
CA ALA A 380 31.79 -0.48 23.08
C ALA A 380 30.54 -0.65 22.19
N VAL A 381 29.42 -1.04 22.79
CA VAL A 381 28.10 -1.10 22.15
C VAL A 381 27.14 -0.24 22.97
N PRO A 382 26.51 0.78 22.36
CA PRO A 382 25.49 1.56 23.04
C PRO A 382 24.22 0.71 23.23
N LEU A 383 23.60 0.83 24.39
CA LEU A 383 22.26 0.33 24.64
C LEU A 383 21.26 1.21 23.87
N ALA A 384 20.27 0.57 23.24
CA ALA A 384 19.24 1.30 22.50
C ALA A 384 18.32 1.99 23.52
N ARG A 385 18.33 3.32 23.56
CA ARG A 385 17.33 4.12 24.28
C ARG A 385 16.02 4.17 23.52
#